data_AF-A0A6V8KYX2-F1
#
_entry.id   AF-A0A6V8KYX2-F1
#
_cell.length_a   1.000
_cell.length_b   1.000
_cell.length_c   1.000
_cell.angle_alpha   90.00
_cell.angle_beta   90.00
_cell.angle_gamma   90.00
#
_symmetry.space_group_name_H-M   'P 1'
#
loop_
_entity.id
_entity.type
_entity.pdbx_description
1 polymer ?
#
loop_
_entity_poly.entity_id
_entity_poly.type
_entity_poly.pdbx_seq_one_letter_code
_entity_poly.pdbx_strand_id
1 'polypeptide(L)'
;MAQDVIYARVPTALKEAVDAYASRQGTSLTAGVVDLLDRGLAAAKGLSVERLEASLAETNSRLQAAEAQLATLSAFAERASHRIGTCPYCSKDITGRDLLAVGNCPHCGKPLSELIVPNNGKNSLDQREALMLVGALGAVLAVAYLASKK
;
A
#
# COMPACT_ATOMS: atom_id res chain seq x y z
N MET A 1 59.34 -5.37 1.28
CA MET A 1 58.09 -6.00 1.75
C MET A 1 58.19 -6.09 3.26
N ALA A 2 57.33 -5.39 4.01
CA ALA A 2 57.31 -5.50 5.47
C ALA A 2 56.53 -6.78 5.83
N GLN A 3 57.12 -7.62 6.67
CA GLN A 3 56.49 -8.83 7.18
C GLN A 3 56.40 -8.70 8.70
N ASP A 4 55.18 -8.69 9.22
CA ASP A 4 54.92 -8.68 10.66
C ASP A 4 54.58 -10.10 11.13
N VAL A 5 55.17 -10.51 12.25
CA VAL A 5 55.00 -11.85 12.81
C VAL A 5 53.95 -11.81 13.92
N ILE A 6 52.90 -12.62 13.77
CA ILE A 6 51.84 -12.78 14.78
C ILE A 6 52.07 -14.09 15.53
N TYR A 7 52.22 -14.00 16.86
CA TYR A 7 52.24 -15.17 17.74
C TYR A 7 50.86 -15.40 18.33
N ALA A 8 50.28 -16.59 18.10
CA ALA A 8 48.99 -16.98 18.65
C ALA A 8 49.07 -18.37 19.29
N ARG A 9 48.41 -18.55 20.44
CA ARG A 9 48.17 -19.87 21.01
C ARG A 9 46.93 -20.45 20.36
N VAL A 10 47.07 -21.60 19.72
CA VAL A 10 45.98 -22.31 19.06
C VAL A 10 45.80 -23.70 19.70
N PRO A 11 44.56 -24.21 19.76
CA PRO A 11 44.31 -25.58 20.17
C PRO A 11 45.06 -26.58 19.27
N THR A 12 45.51 -27.70 19.84
CA THR A 12 46.28 -28.73 19.12
C THR A 12 45.52 -29.26 17.91
N ALA A 13 44.22 -29.51 18.06
CA ALA A 13 43.35 -29.97 16.99
C ALA A 13 43.29 -28.97 15.80
N LEU A 14 43.36 -27.67 16.08
CA LEU A 14 43.36 -26.65 15.03
C LEU A 14 44.69 -26.66 14.27
N LYS A 15 45.81 -26.79 14.98
CA LYS A 15 47.13 -26.92 14.35
C LYS A 15 47.18 -28.16 13.44
N GLU A 16 46.74 -29.31 13.92
CA GLU A 16 46.71 -30.56 13.15
C GLU A 16 45.84 -30.43 11.88
N ALA A 17 44.68 -29.79 12.00
CA ALA A 17 43.81 -29.56 10.85
C ALA A 17 44.45 -28.66 9.79
N VAL A 18 45.17 -27.61 10.21
CA VAL A 18 45.87 -26.72 9.28
C VAL A 18 47.11 -27.40 8.69
N ASP A 19 47.87 -28.17 9.46
CA ASP A 19 49.00 -28.96 8.97
C ASP A 19 48.53 -29.97 7.89
N ALA A 20 47.40 -30.64 8.13
CA ALA A 20 46.79 -31.55 7.15
C ALA A 20 46.28 -30.80 5.90
N TYR A 21 45.78 -29.58 6.04
CA TYR A 21 45.40 -28.73 4.92
C TYR A 21 46.61 -28.32 4.07
N ALA A 22 47.64 -27.77 4.72
CA ALA A 22 48.87 -27.33 4.07
C ALA A 22 49.56 -28.49 3.33
N SER A 23 49.63 -29.66 3.97
CA SER A 23 50.19 -30.88 3.38
C SER A 23 49.44 -31.32 2.12
N ARG A 24 48.09 -31.28 2.13
CA ARG A 24 47.28 -31.62 0.95
C ARG A 24 47.47 -30.63 -0.20
N GLN A 25 47.68 -29.36 0.11
CA GLN A 25 47.90 -28.29 -0.87
C GLN A 25 49.37 -28.19 -1.33
N GLY A 26 50.30 -28.96 -0.73
CA GLY A 26 51.73 -28.87 -1.01
C GLY A 26 52.37 -27.54 -0.59
N THR A 27 51.83 -26.88 0.44
CA THR A 27 52.26 -25.56 0.90
C THR A 27 52.83 -25.60 2.32
N SER A 28 53.52 -24.54 2.74
CA SER A 28 53.97 -24.41 4.13
C SER A 28 52.79 -24.16 5.07
N LEU A 29 52.95 -24.53 6.35
CA LEU A 29 51.97 -24.26 7.39
C LEU A 29 51.58 -22.76 7.43
N THR A 30 52.54 -21.86 7.31
CA THR A 30 52.30 -20.41 7.29
C THR A 30 51.45 -19.97 6.10
N ALA A 31 51.73 -20.49 4.90
CA ALA A 31 50.93 -20.19 3.71
C ALA A 31 49.50 -20.75 3.83
N GLY A 32 49.35 -21.96 4.39
CA GLY A 32 48.05 -22.56 4.68
C GLY A 32 47.24 -21.76 5.70
N VAL A 33 47.87 -21.26 6.78
CA VAL A 33 47.22 -20.38 7.77
C VAL A 33 46.75 -19.09 7.11
N VAL A 34 47.59 -18.44 6.30
CA VAL A 34 47.24 -17.17 5.63
C VAL A 34 46.08 -17.37 4.65
N ASP A 35 46.10 -18.42 3.84
CA ASP A 35 45.02 -18.73 2.89
C ASP A 35 43.68 -19.01 3.61
N LEU A 36 43.71 -19.78 4.71
CA LEU A 36 42.51 -20.04 5.51
C LEU A 36 41.99 -18.79 6.22
N LEU A 37 42.89 -17.93 6.73
CA LEU A 37 42.51 -16.66 7.34
C LEU A 37 41.91 -15.70 6.32
N ASP A 38 42.48 -15.60 5.12
CA ASP A 38 41.96 -14.73 4.06
C ASP A 38 40.57 -15.19 3.60
N ARG A 39 40.38 -16.50 3.41
CA ARG A 39 39.07 -17.08 3.10
C ARG A 39 38.06 -16.89 4.24
N GLY A 40 38.50 -17.07 5.49
CA GLY A 40 37.67 -16.85 6.68
C GLY A 40 37.26 -15.39 6.83
N LEU A 41 38.19 -14.46 6.59
CA LEU A 41 37.94 -13.01 6.59
C LEU A 41 37.00 -12.60 5.46
N ALA A 42 37.18 -13.14 4.26
CA ALA A 42 36.28 -12.92 3.14
C ALA A 42 34.86 -13.44 3.43
N ALA A 43 34.75 -14.64 4.02
CA ALA A 43 33.48 -15.22 4.43
C ALA A 43 32.80 -14.42 5.56
N ALA A 44 33.58 -13.92 6.52
CA ALA A 44 33.07 -13.11 7.63
C ALA A 44 32.56 -11.72 7.17
N LYS A 45 33.23 -11.10 6.18
CA LYS A 45 32.81 -9.81 5.60
C LYS A 45 31.48 -9.91 4.85
N GLY A 46 31.22 -11.01 4.15
CA GLY A 46 29.99 -11.18 3.34
C GLY A 46 28.69 -11.41 4.14
N LEU A 47 28.77 -11.65 5.45
CA LEU A 47 27.63 -12.06 6.28
C LEU A 47 27.21 -11.07 7.37
N SER A 48 28.07 -10.15 7.81
CA SER A 48 28.01 -9.74 9.23
C SER A 48 27.45 -8.35 9.55
N VAL A 49 27.40 -7.37 8.64
CA VAL A 49 26.88 -6.03 8.99
C VAL A 49 26.04 -5.42 7.88
N GLU A 50 26.60 -5.22 6.69
CA GLU A 50 25.88 -4.58 5.58
C GLU A 50 24.59 -5.32 5.19
N ARG A 51 24.61 -6.66 5.24
CA ARG A 51 23.42 -7.47 4.97
C ARG A 51 22.37 -7.36 6.07
N LEU A 52 22.80 -7.21 7.32
CA LEU A 52 21.91 -6.98 8.46
C LEU A 52 21.31 -5.57 8.41
N GLU A 53 22.12 -4.56 8.07
CA GLU A 53 21.66 -3.19 7.86
C GLU A 53 20.67 -3.08 6.71
N ALA A 54 20.94 -3.75 5.58
CA ALA A 54 20.02 -3.81 4.45
C ALA A 54 18.70 -4.50 4.82
N SER A 55 18.76 -5.62 5.57
CA SER A 55 17.56 -6.31 6.05
C SER A 55 16.78 -5.48 7.08
N LEU A 56 17.48 -4.71 7.92
CA LEU A 56 16.87 -3.82 8.90
C LEU A 56 16.21 -2.61 8.21
N ALA A 57 16.84 -2.05 7.19
CA ALA A 57 16.24 -1.01 6.35
C ALA A 57 14.98 -1.51 5.64
N GLU A 58 15.03 -2.72 5.07
CA GLU A 58 13.89 -3.35 4.40
C GLU A 58 12.74 -3.59 5.39
N THR A 59 13.01 -4.19 6.54
CA THR A 59 11.97 -4.45 7.56
C THR A 59 11.36 -3.16 8.11
N ASN A 60 12.17 -2.13 8.37
CA ASN A 60 11.67 -0.82 8.79
C ASN A 60 10.77 -0.17 7.74
N SER A 61 11.14 -0.23 6.45
CA SER A 61 10.29 0.31 5.38
C SER A 61 8.95 -0.42 5.27
N ARG A 62 8.94 -1.75 5.44
CA ARG A 62 7.71 -2.54 5.46
C ARG A 62 6.84 -2.20 6.66
N LEU A 63 7.46 -1.98 7.83
CA LEU A 63 6.74 -1.59 9.04
C LEU A 63 6.09 -0.21 8.87
N GLN A 64 6.83 0.78 8.37
CA GLN A 64 6.28 2.10 8.07
C GLN A 64 5.13 2.05 7.06
N ALA A 65 5.25 1.24 6.01
CA ALA A 65 4.18 1.06 5.04
C ALA A 65 2.93 0.43 5.67
N ALA A 66 3.10 -0.57 6.55
CA ALA A 66 1.99 -1.19 7.27
C ALA A 66 1.33 -0.22 8.27
N GLU A 67 2.12 0.57 8.99
CA GLU A 67 1.61 1.60 9.90
C GLU A 67 0.81 2.67 9.15
N ALA A 68 1.29 3.12 7.99
CA ALA A 68 0.56 4.07 7.14
C ALA A 68 -0.77 3.49 6.64
N GLN A 69 -0.79 2.20 6.29
CA GLN A 69 -2.03 1.50 5.91
C GLN A 69 -3.02 1.42 7.09
N LEU A 70 -2.54 1.07 8.29
CA LEU A 70 -3.38 1.02 9.49
C LEU A 70 -3.93 2.40 9.85
N ALA A 71 -3.11 3.45 9.77
CA ALA A 71 -3.56 4.83 9.97
C ALA A 71 -4.66 5.20 8.98
N THR A 72 -4.50 4.85 7.70
CA THR A 72 -5.52 5.11 6.67
C THR A 72 -6.82 4.35 6.93
N LEU A 73 -6.73 3.07 7.30
CA LEU A 73 -7.89 2.24 7.64
C LEU A 73 -8.62 2.74 8.90
N SER A 74 -7.88 3.17 9.92
CA SER A 74 -8.46 3.72 11.14
C SER A 74 -9.21 5.04 10.88
N ALA A 75 -8.62 5.94 10.10
CA ALA A 75 -9.27 7.19 9.69
C ALA A 75 -10.51 6.93 8.82
N PHE A 76 -10.48 5.91 7.96
CA PHE A 76 -11.66 5.49 7.21
C PHE A 76 -12.75 4.93 8.14
N ALA A 77 -12.38 4.07 9.10
CA ALA A 77 -13.31 3.49 10.05
C ALA A 77 -14.00 4.56 10.92
N GLU A 78 -13.25 5.55 11.41
CA GLU A 78 -13.82 6.69 12.15
C GLU A 78 -14.83 7.47 11.31
N ARG A 79 -14.49 7.79 10.05
CA ARG A 79 -15.41 8.49 9.15
C ARG A 79 -16.63 7.63 8.79
N ALA A 80 -16.44 6.34 8.58
CA ALA A 80 -17.53 5.41 8.31
C ALA A 80 -18.46 5.24 9.52
N SER A 81 -17.96 5.43 10.75
CA SER A 81 -18.80 5.37 11.97
C SER A 81 -19.72 6.58 12.15
N HIS A 82 -19.46 7.70 11.47
CA HIS A 82 -20.31 8.88 11.57
C HIS A 82 -21.68 8.65 10.94
N ARG A 83 -22.70 9.25 11.56
CA ARG A 83 -24.07 9.29 11.03
C ARG A 83 -24.09 10.13 9.77
N ILE A 84 -24.57 9.55 8.68
CA ILE A 84 -24.65 10.23 7.36
C ILE A 84 -26.09 10.65 7.05
N GLY A 85 -27.08 10.01 7.67
CA GLY A 85 -28.47 10.40 7.49
C GLY A 85 -29.45 9.42 8.11
N THR A 86 -30.66 9.39 7.57
CA THR A 86 -31.75 8.50 7.97
C THR A 86 -32.17 7.60 6.81
N CYS A 87 -32.50 6.35 7.12
CA CYS A 87 -33.01 5.40 6.13
C CYS A 87 -34.36 5.86 5.56
N PRO A 88 -34.57 5.87 4.23
CA PRO A 88 -35.83 6.31 3.61
C PRO A 88 -37.02 5.40 3.91
N TYR A 89 -36.77 4.16 4.34
CA TYR A 89 -37.81 3.15 4.56
C TYR A 89 -38.28 3.01 6.01
N CYS A 90 -37.40 3.30 6.97
CA CYS A 90 -37.70 3.11 8.40
C CYS A 90 -37.35 4.33 9.26
N SER A 91 -36.85 5.41 8.65
CA SER A 91 -36.50 6.69 9.29
C SER A 91 -35.47 6.61 10.43
N LYS A 92 -34.80 5.46 10.59
CA LYS A 92 -33.73 5.28 11.57
C LYS A 92 -32.38 5.74 11.02
N ASP A 93 -31.49 6.06 11.94
CA ASP A 93 -30.17 6.57 11.60
C ASP A 93 -29.31 5.51 10.89
N ILE A 94 -28.55 5.97 9.90
CA ILE A 94 -27.60 5.16 9.15
C ILE A 94 -26.21 5.79 9.23
N THR A 95 -25.20 4.93 9.38
CA THR A 95 -23.80 5.33 9.39
C THR A 95 -23.16 5.11 8.03
N GLY A 96 -21.98 5.69 7.80
CA GLY A 96 -21.20 5.44 6.59
C GLY A 96 -20.80 4.00 6.37
N ARG A 97 -20.62 3.24 7.45
CA ARG A 97 -20.35 1.81 7.41
C ARG A 97 -21.54 1.04 6.83
N ASP A 98 -22.77 1.40 7.24
CA ASP A 98 -23.99 0.77 6.75
C ASP A 98 -24.16 1.00 5.24
N LEU A 99 -23.76 2.18 4.75
CA LEU A 99 -23.80 2.55 3.34
C LEU A 99 -22.67 1.91 2.51
N LEU A 100 -21.42 2.03 2.96
CA LEU A 100 -20.23 1.72 2.15
C LEU A 100 -19.72 0.28 2.31
N ALA A 101 -19.90 -0.33 3.48
CA ALA A 101 -19.41 -1.69 3.75
C ALA A 101 -20.51 -2.75 3.71
N VAL A 102 -21.69 -2.43 4.26
CA VAL A 102 -22.80 -3.39 4.37
C VAL A 102 -23.77 -3.27 3.19
N GLY A 103 -24.03 -2.05 2.71
CA GLY A 103 -24.94 -1.76 1.61
C GLY A 103 -26.43 -1.90 1.96
N ASN A 104 -26.77 -2.25 3.20
CA ASN A 104 -28.14 -2.45 3.69
C ASN A 104 -28.35 -1.74 5.03
N CYS A 105 -29.59 -1.34 5.32
CA CYS A 105 -29.94 -0.74 6.60
C CYS A 105 -29.93 -1.79 7.73
N PRO A 106 -29.25 -1.56 8.87
CA PRO A 106 -29.15 -2.52 9.97
C PRO A 106 -30.50 -2.80 10.66
N HIS A 107 -31.50 -1.93 10.46
CA HIS A 107 -32.79 -2.04 11.15
C HIS A 107 -33.90 -2.68 10.32
N CYS A 108 -33.90 -2.51 9.00
CA CYS A 108 -34.95 -3.03 8.13
C CYS A 108 -34.43 -3.95 7.02
N GLY A 109 -33.11 -4.12 6.89
CA GLY A 109 -32.48 -5.02 5.91
C GLY A 109 -32.59 -4.59 4.45
N LYS A 110 -33.20 -3.42 4.17
CA LYS A 110 -33.36 -2.92 2.81
C LYS A 110 -32.07 -2.35 2.25
N PRO A 111 -31.80 -2.49 0.94
CA PRO A 111 -30.62 -1.94 0.31
C PRO A 111 -30.61 -0.42 0.37
N LEU A 112 -29.42 0.11 0.69
CA LEU A 112 -29.14 1.55 0.73
C LEU A 112 -28.38 2.02 -0.52
N SER A 113 -28.11 1.12 -1.48
CA SER A 113 -27.41 1.43 -2.74
C SER A 113 -28.09 2.51 -3.59
N GLU A 114 -29.40 2.71 -3.43
CA GLU A 114 -30.17 3.77 -4.08
C GLU A 114 -29.79 5.19 -3.61
N LEU A 115 -29.07 5.32 -2.48
CA LEU A 115 -28.54 6.60 -2.00
C LEU A 115 -27.19 6.97 -2.63
N ILE A 116 -26.50 5.99 -3.25
CA ILE A 116 -25.19 6.17 -3.89
C ILE A 116 -25.38 6.60 -5.35
N VAL A 117 -26.44 6.12 -5.99
CA VAL A 117 -26.84 6.61 -7.31
C VAL A 117 -27.56 7.94 -7.11
N PRO A 118 -27.08 9.05 -7.68
CA PRO A 118 -27.84 10.30 -7.63
C PRO A 118 -29.19 10.03 -8.27
N ASN A 119 -30.24 10.00 -7.44
CA ASN A 119 -31.59 9.87 -7.93
C ASN A 119 -31.96 11.19 -8.60
N ASN A 120 -31.65 11.30 -9.90
CA ASN A 120 -32.16 12.35 -10.78
C ASN A 120 -33.70 12.25 -10.96
N GLY A 121 -34.39 11.40 -10.19
CA GLY A 121 -35.83 11.14 -10.25
C GLY A 121 -36.75 12.23 -9.70
N LYS A 122 -36.31 13.49 -9.65
CA LYS A 122 -37.19 14.66 -9.45
C LYS A 122 -36.86 15.86 -10.35
N ASN A 123 -36.15 15.64 -11.45
CA ASN A 123 -35.99 16.64 -12.52
C ASN A 123 -36.67 16.20 -13.82
N SER A 124 -37.77 15.44 -13.76
CA SER A 124 -38.71 15.47 -14.87
C SER A 124 -39.41 16.82 -14.80
N LEU A 125 -39.01 17.76 -15.66
CA LEU A 125 -39.82 18.94 -15.99
C LEU A 125 -41.28 18.50 -16.03
N ASP A 126 -42.11 19.10 -15.19
CA ASP A 126 -43.53 18.80 -15.17
C ASP A 126 -44.04 19.01 -16.61
N GLN A 127 -44.92 18.13 -17.11
CA GLN A 127 -45.26 18.09 -18.53
C GLN A 127 -45.75 19.46 -19.05
N ARG A 128 -46.29 20.29 -18.16
CA ARG A 128 -46.64 21.70 -18.38
C ARG A 128 -45.44 22.63 -18.57
N GLU A 129 -44.38 22.49 -17.77
CA GLU A 129 -43.16 23.30 -17.89
C GLU A 129 -42.41 22.96 -19.18
N ALA A 130 -42.36 21.68 -19.55
CA ALA A 130 -41.83 21.26 -20.85
C ALA A 130 -42.64 21.83 -22.02
N LEU A 131 -43.98 21.83 -21.93
CA LEU A 131 -44.86 22.45 -22.93
C LEU A 131 -44.68 23.97 -23.02
N MET A 132 -44.47 24.66 -21.89
CA MET A 132 -44.20 26.09 -21.88
C MET A 132 -42.86 26.43 -22.54
N LEU A 133 -41.81 25.64 -22.27
CA LEU A 133 -40.50 25.83 -22.90
C LEU A 133 -40.54 25.58 -24.40
N VAL A 134 -41.22 24.52 -24.85
CA VAL A 134 -41.40 24.24 -26.28
C VAL A 134 -42.23 25.33 -26.95
N GLY A 135 -43.27 25.83 -26.29
CA GLY A 135 -44.08 26.95 -26.78
C GLY A 135 -43.27 28.25 -26.90
N ALA A 136 -42.45 28.57 -25.89
CA ALA A 136 -41.60 29.76 -25.90
C ALA A 136 -40.54 29.70 -26.99
N LEU A 137 -39.89 28.54 -27.17
CA LEU A 137 -38.93 28.33 -28.26
C LEU A 137 -39.59 28.42 -29.64
N GLY A 138 -40.79 27.86 -29.79
CA GLY A 138 -41.57 27.96 -31.03
C GLY A 138 -41.93 29.41 -31.39
N ALA A 139 -42.34 30.21 -30.40
CA ALA A 139 -42.66 31.62 -30.62
C ALA A 139 -41.43 32.44 -31.02
N VAL A 140 -40.28 32.24 -30.36
CA VAL A 140 -39.02 32.94 -30.69
C VAL A 140 -38.55 32.58 -32.10
N LEU A 141 -38.62 31.31 -32.49
CA LEU A 141 -38.27 30.88 -33.84
C LEU A 141 -39.22 31.45 -34.89
N ALA A 142 -40.53 31.51 -34.62
CA ALA A 142 -41.50 32.10 -35.53
C ALA A 142 -41.26 33.61 -35.74
N VAL A 143 -40.95 34.34 -34.66
CA VAL A 143 -40.60 35.76 -34.73
C VAL A 143 -39.28 35.97 -35.49
N ALA A 144 -38.26 35.15 -35.23
CA ALA A 144 -36.99 35.21 -35.94
C ALA A 144 -37.15 34.89 -37.45
N TYR A 145 -37.97 33.91 -37.80
CA TYR A 145 -38.26 33.56 -39.19
C TYR A 145 -39.03 34.68 -39.92
N LEU A 146 -40.01 35.30 -39.25
CA LEU A 146 -40.73 36.45 -39.80
C LEU A 146 -39.83 37.68 -39.95
N ALA A 147 -38.92 37.92 -39.01
CA ALA A 147 -37.92 38.98 -39.10
C ALA A 147 -36.90 38.74 -40.22
N SER A 148 -36.55 37.49 -40.51
CA SER A 148 -35.65 37.09 -41.60
C SER A 148 -36.26 37.19 -43.00
N LYS A 149 -37.59 37.32 -43.12
CA LYS A 149 -38.31 37.35 -44.42
C LYS A 149 -38.67 38.78 -44.88
N LYS A 150 -38.18 39.79 -44.17
CA LYS A 150 -38.15 41.20 -44.61
C LYS A 150 -36.77 41.54 -45.15
#